data_AF-A0AAD5AQG8-F1
#
_entry.id   AF-A0AAD5AQG8-F1
#
_cell.length_a   1.000
_cell.length_b   1.000
_cell.length_c   1.000
_cell.angle_alpha   90.00
_cell.angle_beta   90.00
_cell.angle_gamma   90.00
#
_symmetry.space_group_name_H-M   'P 1'
#
loop_
_entity.id
_entity.type
_entity.pdbx_description
1 polymer ?
#
loop_
_entity_poly.entity_id
_entity_poly.type
_entity_poly.pdbx_seq_one_letter_code
_entity_poly.pdbx_strand_id
1 'polypeptide(L)'
;IDGKKMSPGYRVPPIVMYEHKDSRWTLKDKHTIMLHQWEETRAITSQLLNSKDHKLLVDFDSHLDDITKDWTNQKLNAKITELICPANGNM
;
A
#
# COMPACT_ATOMS: atom_id res chain seq x y z
N ILE A 1 1.56 -11.25 -1.45
CA ILE A 1 0.22 -10.72 -1.11
C ILE A 1 -0.77 -11.87 -1.04
N ASP A 2 -1.65 -11.90 -0.04
CA ASP A 2 -2.76 -12.86 0.04
C ASP A 2 -4.02 -12.26 -0.60
N GLY A 3 -4.25 -12.57 -1.87
CA GLY A 3 -5.36 -12.03 -2.65
C GLY A 3 -6.75 -12.32 -2.07
N LYS A 4 -6.90 -13.40 -1.30
CA LYS A 4 -8.19 -13.75 -0.65
C LYS A 4 -8.56 -12.79 0.48
N LYS A 5 -7.57 -12.04 0.99
CA LYS A 5 -7.71 -11.06 2.08
C LYS A 5 -7.70 -9.60 1.58
N MET A 6 -7.62 -9.39 0.27
CA MET A 6 -7.69 -8.06 -0.36
C MET A 6 -9.14 -7.58 -0.45
N SER A 7 -9.81 -7.42 0.69
CA SER A 7 -11.11 -6.76 0.76
C SER A 7 -11.18 -5.81 1.96
N PRO A 8 -11.95 -4.70 1.87
CA PRO A 8 -12.04 -3.71 2.96
C PRO A 8 -12.50 -4.28 4.32
N GLY A 9 -13.21 -5.41 4.28
CA GLY A 9 -13.74 -6.09 5.47
C GLY A 9 -12.71 -6.90 6.27
N TYR A 10 -11.53 -7.21 5.70
CA TYR A 10 -10.49 -7.93 6.44
C TYR A 10 -9.76 -7.00 7.41
N ARG A 11 -9.65 -7.45 8.66
CA ARG A 11 -8.96 -6.72 9.75
C ARG A 11 -7.48 -7.05 9.88
N VAL A 12 -7.00 -8.05 9.16
CA VAL A 12 -5.59 -8.47 9.18
C VAL A 12 -4.89 -8.06 7.88
N PRO A 13 -3.60 -7.68 7.94
CA PRO A 13 -2.81 -7.35 6.76
C PRO A 13 -2.80 -8.49 5.73
N PRO A 14 -3.07 -8.23 4.44
CA PRO A 14 -3.03 -9.23 3.37
C PRO A 14 -1.59 -9.49 2.88
N ILE A 15 -0.61 -9.52 3.81
CA ILE A 15 0.81 -9.66 3.52
C ILE A 15 1.26 -11.09 3.86
N VAL A 16 2.01 -11.68 2.93
CA VAL A 16 2.74 -12.93 3.13
C VAL A 16 4.20 -12.59 2.91
N MET A 17 5.05 -12.82 3.90
CA MET A 17 6.47 -12.48 3.85
C MET A 17 7.29 -13.76 3.78
N TYR A 18 8.22 -13.79 2.83
CA TYR A 18 9.24 -14.82 2.76
C TYR A 18 10.59 -14.19 3.11
N GLU A 19 11.44 -14.95 3.78
CA GLU A 19 12.83 -14.59 4.00
C GLU A 19 13.74 -15.54 3.22
N HIS A 20 14.86 -15.02 2.70
CA HIS A 20 15.82 -15.82 1.96
C HIS A 20 16.93 -16.31 2.88
N LYS A 21 17.01 -17.63 3.06
CA LYS A 21 18.01 -18.32 3.88
C LYS A 21 18.47 -19.59 3.16
N ASP A 22 19.77 -19.84 3.16
CA ASP A 22 20.38 -21.05 2.58
C ASP A 22 19.90 -21.35 1.14
N SER A 23 19.92 -20.31 0.29
CA SER A 23 19.49 -20.39 -1.12
C SER A 23 18.03 -20.76 -1.34
N ARG A 24 17.17 -20.59 -0.32
CA ARG A 24 15.73 -20.88 -0.39
C ARG A 24 14.91 -19.74 0.20
N TRP A 25 13.70 -19.56 -0.33
CA TRP A 25 12.68 -18.71 0.25
C TRP A 25 11.86 -19.52 1.26
N THR A 26 11.87 -19.11 2.52
CA THR A 26 11.07 -19.74 3.59
C THR A 26 10.02 -18.76 4.09
N LEU A 27 8.85 -19.29 4.47
CA LEU A 27 7.78 -18.46 5.02
C LEU A 27 8.22 -17.89 6.37
N LYS A 28 8.17 -16.57 6.51
CA LYS A 28 8.51 -15.91 7.77
C LYS A 28 7.38 -16.08 8.79
N ASP A 29 7.73 -16.30 10.05
CA ASP A 29 6.75 -16.35 11.13
C ASP A 29 6.02 -15.00 11.26
N LYS A 30 4.70 -15.02 11.13
CA LYS A 30 3.83 -13.84 11.21
C LYS A 30 3.99 -13.06 12.52
N HIS A 31 4.34 -13.72 13.63
CA HIS A 31 4.52 -13.04 14.92
C HIS A 31 5.80 -12.21 14.97
N THR A 32 6.71 -12.42 14.02
CA THR A 32 7.94 -11.61 13.87
C THR A 32 7.78 -10.45 12.90
N ILE A 33 6.60 -10.30 12.30
CA ILE A 33 6.30 -9.24 11.33
C ILE A 33 5.52 -8.15 12.06
N MET A 34 6.16 -6.99 12.23
CA MET A 34 5.50 -5.80 12.74
C MET A 34 5.14 -4.88 11.57
N LEU A 35 3.86 -4.56 11.47
CA LEU A 35 3.36 -3.53 10.55
C LEU A 35 2.92 -2.35 11.38
N HIS A 36 3.77 -1.33 11.42
CA HIS A 36 3.46 -0.10 12.13
C HIS A 36 2.24 0.56 11.50
N GLN A 37 1.40 1.16 12.35
CA GLN A 37 0.24 1.97 11.91
C GLN A 37 -0.71 1.20 10.97
N TRP A 38 -0.94 -0.10 11.22
CA TRP A 38 -1.78 -0.94 10.35
C TRP A 38 -3.20 -0.37 10.16
N GLU A 39 -3.89 0.01 11.23
CA GLU A 39 -5.26 0.54 11.13
C GLU A 39 -5.30 1.86 10.34
N GLU A 40 -4.31 2.73 10.52
CA GLU A 40 -4.17 3.99 9.77
C GLU A 40 -3.92 3.71 8.28
N THR A 41 -2.97 2.82 7.98
CA THR A 41 -2.66 2.38 6.61
C THR A 41 -3.91 1.82 5.91
N ARG A 42 -4.67 0.98 6.63
CA ARG A 42 -5.92 0.39 6.14
C ARG A 42 -7.00 1.45 5.90
N ALA A 43 -7.15 2.42 6.81
CA ALA A 43 -8.11 3.51 6.66
C ALA A 43 -7.78 4.39 5.44
N ILE A 44 -6.53 4.81 5.28
CA ILE A 44 -6.06 5.59 4.14
C ILE A 44 -6.24 4.82 2.83
N THR A 45 -5.83 3.55 2.80
CA THR A 45 -6.01 2.69 1.62
C THR A 45 -7.48 2.57 1.23
N SER A 46 -8.38 2.43 2.22
CA SER A 46 -9.84 2.37 1.97
C SER A 46 -10.35 3.68 1.37
N GLN A 47 -9.88 4.83 1.86
CA GLN A 47 -10.23 6.13 1.30
C GLN A 47 -9.76 6.27 -0.16
N LEU A 48 -8.50 5.93 -0.45
CA LEU A 48 -7.94 5.97 -1.82
C LEU A 48 -8.65 5.03 -2.80
N LEU A 49 -9.11 3.87 -2.33
CA LEU A 49 -9.89 2.95 -3.14
C LEU A 49 -11.28 3.51 -3.44
N ASN A 50 -11.96 4.08 -2.43
CA ASN A 50 -13.30 4.65 -2.56
C ASN A 50 -13.31 5.89 -3.49
N SER A 51 -12.29 6.73 -3.44
CA SER A 51 -12.08 7.88 -4.34
C SER A 51 -11.58 7.48 -5.73
N LYS A 52 -11.26 6.19 -5.95
CA LYS A 52 -10.68 5.65 -7.19
C LYS A 52 -9.30 6.23 -7.53
N ASP A 53 -8.54 6.68 -6.52
CA ASP A 53 -7.19 7.22 -6.71
C ASP A 53 -6.19 6.17 -7.20
N HIS A 54 -6.49 4.88 -7.08
CA HIS A 54 -5.70 3.81 -7.70
C HIS A 54 -5.55 3.98 -9.23
N LYS A 55 -6.44 4.74 -9.88
CA LYS A 55 -6.32 5.10 -11.30
C LYS A 55 -5.21 6.10 -11.60
N LEU A 56 -4.68 6.79 -10.59
CA LEU A 56 -3.53 7.67 -10.70
C LEU A 56 -2.20 6.90 -10.66
N LEU A 57 -2.24 5.62 -10.28
CA LEU A 57 -1.05 4.79 -10.18
C LEU A 57 -0.45 4.58 -11.57
N VAL A 58 0.81 4.93 -11.72
CA VAL A 58 1.63 4.65 -12.89
C VAL A 58 2.63 3.58 -12.49
N ASP A 59 2.59 2.44 -13.17
CA ASP A 59 3.63 1.41 -13.10
C ASP A 59 4.71 1.65 -14.15
N PHE A 60 5.76 0.83 -14.11
CA PHE A 60 6.87 0.98 -15.04
C PHE A 60 6.46 0.64 -16.48
N ASP A 61 5.57 -0.32 -16.69
CA ASP A 61 5.06 -0.67 -18.03
C ASP A 61 4.32 0.51 -18.66
N SER A 62 3.43 1.17 -17.91
CA SER A 62 2.74 2.39 -18.38
C SER A 62 3.70 3.53 -18.74
N HIS A 63 4.82 3.64 -18.01
CA HIS A 63 5.88 4.61 -18.29
C HIS A 63 6.68 4.25 -19.54
N LEU A 64 6.90 2.95 -19.81
CA LEU A 64 7.55 2.52 -21.05
C LEU A 64 6.67 2.79 -22.28
N ASP A 65 5.35 2.68 -22.14
CA ASP A 65 4.39 3.07 -23.19
C ASP A 65 4.38 4.60 -23.44
N ASP A 66 4.56 5.39 -22.38
CA ASP A 66 4.58 6.85 -22.42
C ASP A 66 5.53 7.40 -21.34
N ILE A 67 6.74 7.78 -21.79
CA ILE A 67 7.83 8.25 -20.91
C ILE A 67 7.49 9.51 -20.11
N THR A 68 6.40 10.21 -20.45
CA THR A 68 5.95 11.38 -19.70
C THR A 68 5.17 11.01 -18.43
N LYS A 69 4.71 9.76 -18.30
CA LYS A 69 4.01 9.29 -17.10
C LYS A 69 4.99 9.04 -15.96
N ASP A 70 4.78 9.70 -14.83
CA ASP A 70 5.65 9.60 -13.67
C ASP A 70 5.42 8.32 -12.85
N TRP A 71 6.27 7.31 -13.06
CA TRP A 71 6.26 6.05 -12.29
C TRP A 71 6.66 6.22 -10.82
N THR A 72 7.20 7.39 -10.42
CA THR A 72 7.48 7.67 -9.00
C THR A 72 6.23 8.09 -8.23
N ASN A 73 5.11 8.31 -8.93
CA ASN A 73 3.78 8.53 -8.36
C ASN A 73 3.69 9.73 -7.40
N GLN A 74 4.40 10.84 -7.68
CA GLN A 74 4.48 11.99 -6.76
C GLN A 74 3.11 12.55 -6.36
N LYS A 75 2.16 12.61 -7.31
CA LYS A 75 0.80 13.08 -7.05
C LYS A 75 0.06 12.20 -6.04
N LEU A 76 0.22 10.88 -6.14
CA LEU A 76 -0.40 9.94 -5.20
C LEU A 76 0.28 10.01 -3.84
N ASN A 77 1.61 10.15 -3.80
CA ASN A 77 2.37 10.32 -2.56
C ASN A 77 1.95 11.57 -1.79
N ALA A 78 1.80 12.71 -2.48
CA ALA A 78 1.32 13.96 -1.85
C ALA A 78 -0.06 13.78 -1.20
N LYS A 79 -0.99 13.09 -1.90
CA LYS A 79 -2.32 12.78 -1.37
C LYS A 79 -2.25 11.86 -0.14
N ILE A 80 -1.37 10.85 -0.16
CA ILE A 80 -1.13 10.00 1.02
C ILE A 80 -0.63 10.85 2.19
N THR A 81 0.33 11.76 1.96
CA THR A 81 0.85 12.67 2.99
C THR A 81 -0.23 13.57 3.59
N GLU A 82 -1.12 14.13 2.76
CA GLU A 82 -2.27 14.92 3.23
C GLU A 82 -3.24 14.12 4.11
N LEU A 83 -3.44 12.84 3.80
CA LEU A 83 -4.31 11.94 4.58
C LEU A 83 -3.67 11.46 5.89
N ILE A 84 -2.33 11.37 5.95
CA ILE A 84 -1.58 11.06 7.18
C ILE A 84 -1.55 12.28 8.12
N CYS A 85 -1.36 13.48 7.56
CA CYS A 85 -1.25 14.74 8.29
C CYS A 85 -2.40 15.69 7.92
N PRO A 86 -3.65 15.42 8.35
CA PRO A 86 -4.74 16.35 8.09
C PRO A 86 -4.39 17.70 8.72
N ALA A 87 -4.41 18.77 7.92
CA ALA A 87 -4.14 20.11 8.39
C ALA A 87 -5.11 20.47 9.53
N ASN A 88 -4.60 20.48 10.76
CA ASN A 88 -5.17 21.02 12.00
C ASN A 88 -6.70 20.97 12.17
N GLY A 89 -7.16 20.02 13.00
CA GLY A 89 -8.25 20.24 13.97
C GLY A 89 -9.69 20.08 13.47
N ASN A 90 -10.30 18.95 13.83
CA ASN A 90 -11.69 18.92 14.30
C ASN A 90 -11.86 17.69 15.21
N MET A 91 -11.84 17.96 16.52
CA MET A 91 -12.41 17.11 17.57
C MET A 91 -13.67 17.82 18.06
#